data_AF-A0A429WME0-F1
#
_entry.id   AF-A0A429WME0-F1
#
_cell.length_a   1.000
_cell.length_b   1.000
_cell.length_c   1.000
_cell.angle_alpha   90.00
_cell.angle_beta   90.00
_cell.angle_gamma   90.00
#
_symmetry.space_group_name_H-M   'P 1'
#
loop_
_entity.id
_entity.type
_entity.pdbx_description
1 polymer ?
#
loop_
_entity_poly.entity_id
_entity_poly.type
_entity_poly.pdbx_seq_one_letter_code
_entity_poly.pdbx_strand_id
1 'polypeptide(L)' 'MLMVFFKDEEGAQIVEYALTIAVISLALVVALQPLTLGAGFGSVIQKITNCLTTASCP' A
#
# COMPACT_ATOMS: atom_id res chain seq x y z
N MET A 1 6.58 -20.38 -39.01
CA MET A 1 5.40 -20.01 -38.20
C MET A 1 5.54 -20.62 -36.79
N LEU A 2 6.54 -20.20 -36.01
CA LEU A 2 6.76 -20.60 -34.59
C LEU A 2 7.43 -19.49 -33.76
N MET A 3 7.83 -18.38 -34.38
CA MET A 3 8.58 -17.29 -33.71
C MET A 3 7.67 -16.28 -32.98
N VAL A 4 6.35 -16.39 -33.13
CA VAL A 4 5.37 -15.47 -32.51
C VAL A 4 5.13 -15.83 -31.04
N PHE A 5 5.18 -17.12 -30.66
CA PHE A 5 4.93 -17.54 -29.27
C PHE A 5 6.03 -17.12 -28.29
N PHE A 6 7.30 -17.08 -28.70
CA PHE A 6 8.40 -16.70 -27.81
C PHE A 6 8.46 -15.20 -27.48
N LYS A 7 7.77 -14.34 -28.26
CA LYS A 7 7.81 -12.88 -28.06
C LYS A 7 6.64 -12.34 -27.24
N ASP A 8 5.58 -13.12 -27.10
CA ASP A 8 4.43 -12.82 -26.23
C ASP A 8 4.66 -13.29 -24.78
N GLU A 9 5.54 -14.27 -24.53
CA GLU A 9 5.91 -14.70 -23.16
C GLU A 9 6.76 -13.63 -22.42
N GLU A 10 7.67 -12.94 -23.12
CA GLU A 10 8.47 -11.86 -22.50
C GLU A 10 7.62 -10.63 -22.14
N GLY A 11 6.58 -10.33 -22.93
CA GLY A 11 5.64 -9.23 -22.66
C GLY A 11 4.56 -9.57 -21.64
N ALA A 12 4.02 -10.79 -21.67
CA ALA A 12 3.02 -11.25 -20.71
C ALA A 12 3.59 -11.31 -19.28
N GLN A 13 4.83 -11.79 -19.13
CA GLN A 13 5.48 -11.86 -17.82
C GLN A 13 5.70 -10.48 -17.18
N ILE A 14 6.07 -9.47 -17.96
CA ILE A 14 6.25 -8.09 -17.46
C ILE A 14 4.90 -7.50 -17.04
N VAL A 15 3.84 -7.79 -17.80
CA VAL A 15 2.48 -7.30 -17.52
C VAL A 15 1.89 -7.94 -16.25
N GLU A 16 2.14 -9.23 -16.01
CA GLU A 16 1.64 -9.92 -14.81
C GLU A 16 2.22 -9.35 -13.51
N TYR A 17 3.53 -9.09 -13.47
CA TYR A 17 4.16 -8.49 -12.28
C TYR A 17 3.82 -7.01 -12.14
N ALA A 18 3.75 -6.25 -13.24
CA ALA A 18 3.36 -4.84 -13.20
C ALA A 18 1.93 -4.65 -12.70
N LEU A 19 1.00 -5.50 -13.16
CA LEU A 19 -0.40 -5.47 -12.73
C LEU A 19 -0.53 -5.81 -11.24
N THR A 20 0.21 -6.83 -10.78
CA THR A 20 0.23 -7.21 -9.37
C THR A 20 0.73 -6.07 -8.48
N ILE A 21 1.83 -5.42 -8.88
CA ILE A 21 2.38 -4.27 -8.14
C ILE A 21 1.39 -3.09 -8.14
N ALA A 22 0.74 -2.80 -9.27
CA ALA A 22 -0.24 -1.72 -9.38
C ALA A 22 -1.44 -1.94 -8.44
N VAL A 23 -1.99 -3.16 -8.42
CA VAL A 23 -3.11 -3.53 -7.55
C VAL A 23 -2.73 -3.46 -6.07
N ILE A 24 -1.56 -4.02 -5.69
CA ILE A 24 -1.08 -3.96 -4.31
C ILE A 24 -0.86 -2.50 -3.88
N SER A 25 -0.28 -1.68 -4.75
CA SER A 25 -0.01 -0.26 -4.46
C SER A 25 -1.31 0.51 -4.23
N LEU A 26 -2.32 0.31 -5.09
CA LEU A 26 -3.63 0.95 -4.93
C LEU A 26 -4.34 0.46 -3.67
N ALA A 27 -4.30 -0.85 -3.38
CA ALA A 27 -4.87 -1.43 -2.17
C ALA A 27 -4.23 -0.84 -0.90
N LEU A 28 -2.91 -0.66 -0.87
CA LEU A 28 -2.22 -0.02 0.24
C LEU A 28 -2.64 1.44 0.42
N VAL A 29 -2.73 2.21 -0.67
CA VAL A 29 -3.20 3.60 -0.63
C VAL A 29 -4.59 3.65 -0.01
N VAL A 30 -5.51 2.80 -0.47
CA VAL A 30 -6.89 2.75 0.03
C VAL A 30 -6.97 2.31 1.49
N ALA A 31 -6.18 1.33 1.90
CA ALA A 31 -6.12 0.89 3.29
C ALA A 31 -5.58 1.99 4.24
N LEU A 32 -4.69 2.85 3.74
CA LEU A 32 -4.07 3.95 4.51
C LEU A 32 -4.82 5.28 4.39
N GLN A 33 -5.78 5.42 3.46
CA GLN A 33 -6.64 6.60 3.30
C GLN A 33 -7.27 7.13 4.60
N PRO A 34 -7.89 6.31 5.48
CA PRO A 34 -8.47 6.82 6.72
C PRO A 34 -7.42 7.45 7.64
N LEU A 35 -6.17 7.00 7.52
CA LEU A 35 -5.05 7.51 8.30
C LEU A 35 -4.58 8.89 7.83
N THR A 36 -4.78 9.22 6.54
CA THR A 36 -4.35 10.48 5.91
C THR A 36 -5.45 11.53 5.79
N LEU A 37 -6.72 11.14 5.64
CA LEU A 37 -7.83 12.06 5.32
C LEU A 37 -8.65 12.55 6.52
N GLY A 38 -8.68 11.80 7.63
CA GLY A 38 -9.63 12.06 8.73
C GLY A 38 -9.01 12.61 10.02
N ALA A 39 -8.00 11.93 10.56
CA ALA A 39 -7.36 12.26 11.84
C ALA A 39 -6.14 11.36 12.18
N GLY A 40 -5.84 10.35 11.37
CA GLY A 40 -5.23 9.11 11.87
C GLY A 40 -3.80 9.23 12.39
N PHE A 41 -2.87 9.84 11.65
CA PHE A 41 -1.50 9.96 12.16
C PHE A 41 -1.38 10.90 13.35
N GLY A 42 -2.03 12.07 13.31
CA GLY A 42 -1.98 13.05 14.40
C GLY A 42 -2.58 12.51 15.70
N SER A 43 -3.74 11.84 15.62
CA SER A 43 -4.39 11.25 16.80
C SER A 43 -3.64 10.04 17.35
N VAL A 44 -3.02 9.22 16.51
CA VAL A 44 -2.16 8.11 16.96
C VAL A 44 -0.92 8.65 17.65
N ILE A 45 -0.26 9.67 17.07
CA ILE A 45 0.88 10.33 17.69
C ILE A 45 0.47 10.94 19.02
N GLN A 46 -0.66 11.64 19.11
CA GLN A 46 -1.13 12.20 20.38
C GLN A 46 -1.46 11.13 21.42
N LYS A 47 -2.05 9.99 21.03
CA LYS A 47 -2.23 8.84 21.94
C LYS A 47 -0.89 8.36 22.48
N ILE A 48 0.09 8.15 21.60
CA ILE A 48 1.43 7.70 21.97
C ILE A 48 2.14 8.73 22.86
N THR A 49 2.08 10.02 22.51
CA THR A 49 2.65 11.11 23.30
C THR A 49 2.00 11.20 24.67
N ASN A 50 0.67 11.12 24.78
CA ASN A 50 -0.03 11.11 26.06
C ASN A 50 0.34 9.88 26.89
N CYS A 51 0.46 8.71 26.27
CA CYS A 51 0.93 7.49 26.93
C CYS A 51 2.35 7.57 27.48
N LEU A 52 3.23 8.31 26.80
CA LEU A 52 4.63 8.45 27.18
C LEU A 52 4.87 9.60 28.17
N THR A 53 4.01 10.62 28.15
CA THR A 53 4.18 11.84 28.96
C THR A 53 3.25 11.90 30.17
N THR A 54 2.13 11.16 30.12
CA THR A 54 1.17 11.03 31.21
C THR A 54 1.07 9.56 31.62
N ALA A 55 0.78 9.29 32.89
CA ALA A 55 0.62 7.91 33.38
C ALA A 55 -0.68 7.22 32.93
N SER A 56 -1.43 7.83 32.01
CA SER A 56 -2.77 7.37 31.59
C SER A 56 -2.86 7.28 30.06
N CYS A 57 -3.22 6.09 29.57
CA CYS A 57 -3.50 5.79 28.16
C CYS A 57 -4.99 5.46 27.98
N PRO A 58 -5.84 6.43 27.61
CA PRO A 58 -7.16 6.12 27.05
C PRO A 58 -7.01 5.50 25.65
#